data_AF-A0A969SL33-F1
#
_entry.id   AF-A0A969SL33-F1
#
_cell.length_a   1.000
_cell.length_b   1.000
_cell.length_c   1.000
_cell.angle_alpha   90.00
_cell.angle_beta   90.00
_cell.angle_gamma   90.00
#
_symmetry.space_group_name_H-M   'P 1'
#
loop_
_entity.id
_entity.type
_entity.pdbx_description
1 polymer ?
#
loop_
_entity_poly.entity_id
_entity_poly.type
_entity_poly.pdbx_seq_one_letter_code
_entity_poly.pdbx_strand_id
1 'polypeptide(L)' 'MDSEEFLKQVEKMKQNFKQSIEQDIREHKQHGLDIFYSENGILIMEKPDGTKYEYEMINDEPVIVREIK' A
#
# COMPACT_ATOMS: atom_id res chain seq x y z
N MET A 1 -1.01 9.55 -32.87
CA MET A 1 -0.29 9.53 -31.59
C MET A 1 0.91 8.63 -31.80
N ASP A 2 2.12 9.17 -31.67
CA ASP A 2 3.35 8.40 -31.84
C ASP A 2 3.56 7.46 -30.64
N SER A 3 4.17 6.30 -30.85
CA SER A 3 4.34 5.27 -29.81
C SER A 3 5.09 5.83 -28.59
N GLU A 4 6.07 6.70 -28.82
CA GLU A 4 6.84 7.35 -27.75
C GLU A 4 6.02 8.35 -26.92
N GLU A 5 5.10 9.07 -27.55
CA GLU A 5 4.26 10.05 -26.86
C GLU A 5 3.25 9.33 -25.95
N PHE A 6 2.69 8.21 -26.42
CA PHE A 6 1.85 7.34 -25.60
C PHE A 6 2.61 6.77 -24.40
N LEU A 7 3.83 6.26 -24.61
CA LEU A 7 4.65 5.72 -23.51
C LEU A 7 4.97 6.78 -22.46
N LYS A 8 5.30 8.01 -22.87
CA LYS A 8 5.52 9.14 -21.94
C LYS A 8 4.26 9.47 -21.13
N GLN A 9 3.09 9.44 -21.75
CA GLN A 9 1.83 9.68 -21.04
C GLN A 9 1.51 8.57 -20.04
N VAL A 10 1.71 7.31 -20.41
CA VAL A 10 1.55 6.16 -19.50
C VAL A 10 2.49 6.28 -18.31
N GLU A 11 3.75 6.63 -18.53
CA GLU A 11 4.72 6.76 -17.43
C GLU A 11 4.37 7.91 -16.48
N LYS A 12 3.94 9.06 -17.04
CA LYS A 12 3.43 10.18 -16.24
C LYS A 12 2.20 9.79 -15.42
N MET A 13 1.28 9.03 -16.00
CA MET A 13 0.10 8.54 -15.29
C MET A 13 0.48 7.63 -14.10
N LYS A 14 1.43 6.70 -14.32
CA LYS A 14 1.95 5.84 -13.23
C LYS A 14 2.60 6.66 -12.12
N GLN A 15 3.39 7.67 -12.46
CA GLN A 15 4.04 8.53 -11.48
C GLN A 15 3.03 9.32 -10.65
N ASN A 16 2.03 9.92 -11.29
CA ASN A 16 0.96 10.64 -10.61
C ASN A 16 0.18 9.72 -9.67
N PHE A 17 -0.14 8.51 -10.13
CA PHE A 17 -0.84 7.51 -9.33
C PHE A 17 -0.03 7.09 -8.09
N LYS A 18 1.28 6.85 -8.28
CA LYS A 18 2.20 6.53 -7.19
C LYS A 18 2.24 7.67 -6.16
N GLN A 19 2.36 8.92 -6.61
CA GLN A 19 2.39 10.08 -5.71
C GLN A 19 1.10 10.24 -4.90
N SER A 20 -0.05 9.98 -5.52
CA SER A 20 -1.35 10.01 -4.82
C SER A 20 -1.41 8.96 -3.72
N ILE A 21 -1.02 7.71 -4.01
CA ILE A 21 -0.99 6.64 -3.02
C ILE A 21 -0.02 6.97 -1.88
N GLU A 22 1.16 7.48 -2.20
CA GLU A 22 2.14 7.90 -1.17
C GLU A 22 1.59 9.01 -0.27
N GLN A 23 0.79 9.93 -0.82
CA GLN A 23 0.13 10.96 -0.03
C GLN A 23 -0.94 10.37 0.89
N ASP A 24 -1.82 9.51 0.37
CA ASP A 24 -2.87 8.85 1.16
C ASP A 24 -2.24 8.04 2.31
N ILE A 25 -1.18 7.29 2.03
CA ILE A 25 -0.40 6.54 3.04
C ILE A 25 0.14 7.47 4.13
N ARG A 26 0.72 8.62 3.75
CA ARG A 26 1.23 9.58 4.74
C ARG A 26 0.13 10.11 5.64
N GLU A 27 -1.03 10.43 5.08
CA GLU A 27 -2.18 10.92 5.85
C GLU A 27 -2.70 9.85 6.82
N HIS A 28 -2.84 8.60 6.38
CA HIS A 28 -3.23 7.49 7.25
C HIS A 28 -2.27 7.34 8.43
N LYS A 29 -0.95 7.38 8.18
CA LYS A 29 0.06 7.31 9.24
C LYS A 29 0.01 8.50 10.20
N GLN A 30 -0.21 9.72 9.69
CA GLN A 30 -0.36 10.91 10.53
C GLN A 30 -1.58 10.83 11.45
N HIS A 31 -2.65 10.16 11.00
CA HIS A 31 -3.84 9.90 11.80
C HIS A 31 -3.72 8.69 12.73
N GLY A 32 -2.57 8.01 12.75
CA GLY A 32 -2.36 6.83 13.58
C GLY A 32 -3.12 5.60 13.09
N LEU A 33 -3.51 5.56 11.81
CA LEU A 33 -4.26 4.47 11.21
C LEU A 33 -3.31 3.41 10.64
N ASP A 34 -3.71 2.15 10.82
CA ASP A 34 -3.03 1.01 10.20
C ASP A 34 -3.30 0.97 8.69
N ILE A 35 -2.33 0.46 7.94
CA ILE A 35 -2.44 0.28 6.49
C ILE A 35 -2.51 -1.21 6.19
N PHE A 36 -3.56 -1.62 5.47
CA PHE A 36 -3.77 -3.01 5.08
C PHE A 36 -3.49 -3.16 3.58
N TYR A 37 -2.57 -4.06 3.22
CA TYR A 37 -2.24 -4.34 1.82
C TYR A 37 -1.84 -5.80 1.64
N SER A 38 -1.71 -6.22 0.38
CA SER A 38 -1.20 -7.54 0.03
C SER A 38 0.13 -7.38 -0.71
N GLU A 39 1.15 -8.12 -0.28
CA GLU A 39 2.44 -8.18 -0.96
C GLU A 39 2.82 -9.64 -1.18
N ASN A 40 3.07 -10.03 -2.44
CA ASN A 40 3.40 -11.41 -2.82
C ASN A 40 2.41 -12.49 -2.32
N GLY A 41 1.12 -12.12 -2.21
CA GLY A 41 0.06 -13.01 -1.71
C GLY A 41 -0.06 -13.08 -0.19
N ILE A 42 0.76 -12.33 0.54
CA ILE A 42 0.70 -12.21 2.01
C ILE A 42 -0.07 -10.94 2.36
N LEU A 43 -1.04 -11.06 3.26
CA LEU A 43 -1.78 -9.92 3.80
C LEU A 43 -0.96 -9.25 4.91
N ILE A 44 -0.66 -7.97 4.72
CA ILE A 44 0.20 -7.16 5.59
C ILE A 44 -0.60 -6.02 6.21
N MET A 45 -0.50 -5.91 7.53
CA MET A 45 -0.92 -4.75 8.31
C MET A 45 0.34 -3.99 8.73
N GLU A 46 0.50 -2.77 8.23
CA GLU A 46 1.59 -1.87 8.59
C GLU A 46 1.09 -0.80 9.57
N LYS A 47 1.75 -0.74 10.72
CA LYS A 47 1.51 0.26 11.76
C LYS A 47 2.08 1.62 11.35
N PRO A 48 1.61 2.73 11.95
CA PRO A 48 2.12 4.07 11.67
C PRO A 48 3.63 4.23 11.88
N ASP A 49 4.21 3.47 12.81
CA ASP A 49 5.65 3.45 13.10
C ASP A 49 6.49 2.65 12.09
N GLY A 50 5.82 2.00 11.12
CA GLY A 50 6.45 1.15 10.09
C GLY A 50 6.58 -0.32 10.48
N THR A 51 6.15 -0.72 11.68
CA THR A 51 6.11 -2.13 12.08
C THR A 51 5.11 -2.88 11.22
N LYS A 52 5.48 -4.06 10.71
CA LYS A 52 4.64 -4.85 9.81
C LYS A 52 4.24 -6.16 10.43
N TYR A 53 3.00 -6.54 10.23
CA TYR A 53 2.44 -7.81 10.67
C TYR A 53 1.79 -8.52 9.49
N GLU A 54 2.03 -9.81 9.38
CA GLU A 54 1.17 -10.70 8.60
C GLU A 54 -0.13 -10.90 9.37
N TYR A 55 -1.27 -10.80 8.69
CA TYR A 55 -2.58 -11.06 9.26
C TYR A 55 -3.40 -12.00 8.38
N GLU A 56 -4.38 -12.67 8.98
CA GLU A 56 -5.41 -13.43 8.28
C GLU A 56 -6.79 -12.87 8.60
N MET A 57 -7.76 -13.07 7.71
CA MET A 57 -9.16 -12.71 7.96
C MET A 57 -9.88 -13.91 8.57
N ILE A 58 -10.26 -13.80 9.85
CA ILE A 58 -11.02 -14.83 10.56
C ILE A 58 -12.33 -14.19 11.02
N ASN A 59 -13.47 -14.71 10.55
CA ASN A 59 -14.80 -14.13 10.84
C ASN A 59 -14.90 -12.63 10.51
N ASP A 60 -14.37 -12.22 9.36
CA ASP A 60 -14.30 -10.81 8.92
C ASP A 60 -13.45 -9.88 9.80
N GLU A 61 -12.65 -10.43 10.73
CA GLU A 61 -11.71 -9.67 11.55
C GLU A 61 -10.25 -9.99 11.20
N PRO A 62 -9.35 -8.99 11.14
CA PRO A 62 -7.93 -9.21 10.93
C PRO A 62 -7.27 -9.74 12.21
N VAL A 63 -6.70 -10.95 12.12
CA VAL A 63 -5.97 -11.60 13.20
C VAL A 63 -4.49 -11.66 12.85
N ILE A 64 -3.64 -11.14 13.74
CA ILE A 64 -2.19 -11.12 13.56
C ILE A 64 -1.64 -12.55 13.63
N VAL A 65 -0.91 -12.96 12.60
CA VAL A 65 -0.22 -14.25 12.53
C VAL A 65 1.21 -14.12 13.03
N ARG A 66 1.96 -13.13 12.55
CA ARG A 66 3.35 -12.86 12.96
C ARG A 66 3.82 -11.47 12.56
N GLU A 67 4.89 -11.00 13.20
CA GLU A 67 5.64 -9.80 12.79
C GLU A 67 6.55 -10.11 11.59
N ILE A 68 6.61 -9.20 10.62
CA ILE A 68 7.46 -9.27 9.43
C ILE A 68 8.67 -8.34 9.66
N LYS A 69 9.89 -8.87 9.46
CA LYS A 69 11.16 -8.14 9.62
C LYS A 69 11.78 -7.78 8.27
#